data_AF-A0A178A9H4-F1
#
_entry.id   AF-A0A178A9H4-F1
#
_cell.length_a   1.000
_cell.length_b   1.000
_cell.length_c   1.000
_cell.angle_alpha   90.00
_cell.angle_beta   90.00
_cell.angle_gamma   90.00
#
_symmetry.space_group_name_H-M   'P 1'
#
loop_
_entity.id
_entity.type
_entity.pdbx_description
1 polymer ?
#
loop_
_entity_poly.entity_id
_entity_poly.type
_entity_poly.pdbx_seq_one_letter_code
_entity_poly.pdbx_strand_id
1 'polypeptide(L)'
;MTPNLFLATQKVFQPHKWFRAPKTERSTRVTEYWTSPEPGQYEYIPGRGWYLIARLREPACDTNEQHNPNGRPVQPQEFEKLDKPIPVHRSRVLGRYLLEDDYKCRKRTTHIRNDQGKRVQAGFFQLDNGVAWVHCWDENGIFIPGDKSGYKLWCIDAATKEFRHMRKGDDPNYVRSRRNSRERAPTNRSQDSLSTAFPSGPGSMREGTSTAASSVRGMMSPTSTPSSRVQSRRSSPKRNNSIPLEEAKVALRRMAKEHEDAIAAAAAARNRTTSSDTVPTVERGRLMSRVAS
;
A
#
# COMPACT_ATOMS: atom_id res chain seq x y z
N MET A 1 33.49 39.29 -52.87
CA MET A 1 32.04 38.96 -52.93
C MET A 1 31.33 39.77 -51.86
N THR A 2 30.55 40.78 -52.24
CA THR A 2 29.75 41.57 -51.29
C THR A 2 28.44 40.85 -50.99
N PRO A 3 28.07 40.65 -49.71
CA PRO A 3 26.81 39.98 -49.36
C PRO A 3 25.62 40.82 -49.82
N ASN A 4 24.59 40.14 -50.34
CA ASN A 4 23.37 40.78 -50.82
C ASN A 4 22.58 41.39 -49.63
N LEU A 5 22.66 42.72 -49.50
CA LEU A 5 22.00 43.51 -48.44
C LEU A 5 20.48 43.32 -48.40
N PHE A 6 19.85 43.03 -49.53
CA PHE A 6 18.41 42.77 -49.60
C PHE A 6 18.02 41.49 -48.86
N LEU A 7 18.86 40.45 -48.93
CA LEU A 7 18.62 39.21 -48.18
C LEU A 7 18.83 39.39 -46.68
N ALA A 8 19.75 40.28 -46.28
CA ALA A 8 20.00 40.59 -44.88
C ALA A 8 18.80 41.31 -44.24
N THR A 9 18.24 42.34 -44.90
CA THR A 9 17.07 43.05 -44.38
C THR A 9 15.83 42.16 -44.35
N GLN A 10 15.64 41.30 -45.34
CA GLN A 10 14.52 40.36 -45.35
C GLN A 10 14.57 39.38 -44.15
N LYS A 11 15.76 38.96 -43.71
CA LYS A 11 15.89 38.11 -42.52
C LYS A 11 15.73 38.88 -41.21
N VAL A 12 16.04 40.17 -41.19
CA VAL A 12 15.91 41.03 -39.99
C VAL A 12 14.47 41.51 -39.78
N PHE A 13 13.65 41.64 -40.83
CA PHE A 13 12.27 42.14 -40.68
C PHE A 13 11.20 41.05 -40.82
N GLN A 14 11.57 39.78 -40.63
CA GLN A 14 10.63 38.67 -40.56
C GLN A 14 10.55 38.14 -39.13
N PRO A 15 9.90 38.87 -38.19
CA PRO A 15 9.79 38.46 -36.79
C PRO A 15 9.13 37.08 -36.65
N HIS A 16 8.23 36.71 -37.58
CA HIS A 16 7.63 35.38 -37.62
C HIS A 16 8.66 34.25 -37.85
N LYS A 17 9.84 34.54 -38.42
CA LYS A 17 10.95 33.57 -38.56
C LYS A 17 11.90 33.59 -37.38
N TRP A 18 11.98 34.68 -36.61
CA TRP A 18 12.78 34.76 -35.39
C TRP A 18 12.24 33.87 -34.27
N PHE A 19 10.92 33.73 -34.20
CA PHE A 19 10.25 32.86 -33.23
C PHE A 19 9.91 31.47 -33.77
N ARG A 20 10.18 31.20 -35.06
CA ARG A 20 10.23 29.82 -35.53
C ARG A 20 11.52 29.21 -35.04
N ALA A 21 11.44 28.62 -33.84
CA ALA A 21 12.43 27.65 -33.42
C ALA A 21 12.73 26.75 -34.63
N PRO A 22 14.02 26.59 -35.02
CA PRO A 22 14.37 25.67 -36.11
C PRO A 22 13.65 24.37 -35.78
N LYS A 23 12.86 23.83 -36.74
CA LYS A 23 12.11 22.58 -36.59
C LYS A 23 13.02 21.61 -35.86
N THR A 24 12.80 21.52 -34.57
CA THR A 24 13.79 20.98 -33.66
C THR A 24 13.91 19.53 -34.07
N GLU A 25 15.14 19.16 -34.43
CA GLU A 25 15.60 17.79 -34.62
C GLU A 25 14.63 16.83 -33.92
N ARG A 26 13.82 16.12 -34.73
CA ARG A 26 12.70 15.32 -34.22
C ARG A 26 13.25 14.48 -33.08
N SER A 27 12.72 14.69 -31.87
CA SER A 27 13.21 14.06 -30.67
C SER A 27 13.41 12.57 -30.92
N THR A 28 14.67 12.13 -30.98
CA THR A 28 15.03 10.79 -31.42
C THR A 28 14.36 9.80 -30.47
N ARG A 29 13.49 8.96 -31.03
CA ARG A 29 12.83 7.92 -30.27
C ARG A 29 13.91 6.95 -29.78
N VAL A 30 13.89 6.64 -28.49
CA VAL A 30 14.89 5.76 -27.88
C VAL A 30 14.27 4.39 -27.75
N THR A 31 14.92 3.37 -28.29
CA THR A 31 14.47 1.98 -28.17
C THR A 31 15.42 1.22 -27.24
N GLU A 32 14.88 0.59 -26.21
CA GLU A 32 15.63 -0.19 -25.22
C GLU A 32 14.99 -1.56 -25.03
N TYR A 33 15.79 -2.56 -24.72
CA TYR A 33 15.29 -3.88 -24.31
C TYR A 33 15.18 -3.93 -22.79
N TRP A 34 13.99 -4.29 -22.27
CA TRP A 34 13.79 -4.50 -20.83
C TRP A 34 13.33 -5.93 -20.55
N THR A 35 13.75 -6.46 -19.40
CA THR A 35 13.32 -7.77 -18.88
C THR A 35 12.04 -7.69 -18.03
N SER A 36 11.69 -6.50 -17.53
CA SER A 36 10.53 -6.26 -16.67
C SER A 36 9.88 -4.92 -17.04
N PRO A 37 8.53 -4.77 -17.04
CA PRO A 37 7.50 -5.71 -16.56
C PRO A 37 7.27 -6.95 -17.44
N GLU A 38 7.47 -6.84 -18.75
CA GLU A 38 7.39 -7.97 -19.70
C GLU A 38 8.66 -7.96 -20.58
N PRO A 39 9.33 -9.11 -20.82
CA PRO A 39 10.53 -9.14 -21.66
C PRO A 39 10.24 -8.68 -23.10
N GLY A 40 10.91 -7.62 -23.56
CA GLY A 40 10.63 -7.07 -24.88
C GLY A 40 11.38 -5.78 -25.21
N GLN A 41 11.09 -5.23 -26.37
CA GLN A 41 11.59 -3.92 -26.81
C GLN A 41 10.60 -2.82 -26.46
N TYR A 42 11.13 -1.77 -25.86
CA TYR A 42 10.41 -0.61 -25.38
C TYR A 42 10.87 0.63 -26.13
N GLU A 43 9.93 1.51 -26.48
CA GLU A 43 10.20 2.77 -27.17
C GLU A 43 9.77 3.95 -26.30
N TYR A 44 10.68 4.88 -26.05
CA TYR A 44 10.36 6.16 -25.42
C TYR A 44 9.88 7.16 -26.46
N ILE A 45 8.65 7.62 -26.29
CA ILE A 45 8.02 8.68 -27.10
C ILE A 45 7.99 9.96 -26.26
N PRO A 46 8.77 11.00 -26.62
CA PRO A 46 8.82 12.25 -25.88
C PRO A 46 7.44 12.89 -25.70
N GLY A 47 7.14 13.30 -24.48
CA GLY A 47 5.83 13.83 -24.07
C GLY A 47 4.75 12.78 -23.80
N ARG A 48 4.96 11.50 -24.18
CA ARG A 48 4.01 10.41 -23.92
C ARG A 48 4.52 9.37 -22.93
N GLY A 49 5.83 9.10 -22.92
CA GLY A 49 6.45 8.12 -22.03
C GLY A 49 6.92 6.86 -22.76
N TRP A 50 7.01 5.76 -22.02
CA TRP A 50 7.50 4.47 -22.51
C TRP A 50 6.35 3.61 -23.05
N TYR A 51 6.63 2.85 -24.10
CA TYR A 51 5.70 1.93 -24.74
C TYR A 51 6.38 0.60 -25.03
N LEU A 52 5.70 -0.53 -24.78
CA LEU A 52 6.12 -1.83 -25.27
C LEU A 52 5.73 -1.96 -26.75
N ILE A 53 6.71 -2.18 -27.63
CA ILE A 53 6.51 -2.25 -29.08
C ILE A 53 6.68 -3.65 -29.65
N ALA A 54 7.45 -4.51 -28.98
CA ALA A 54 7.63 -5.89 -29.39
C ALA A 54 7.89 -6.78 -28.17
N ARG A 55 7.26 -7.95 -28.15
CA ARG A 55 7.47 -8.97 -27.11
C ARG A 55 8.59 -9.91 -27.53
N LEU A 56 9.35 -10.40 -26.56
CA LEU A 56 10.31 -11.47 -26.81
C LEU A 56 9.50 -12.74 -27.09
N ARG A 57 9.68 -13.33 -28.27
CA ARG A 57 9.06 -14.61 -28.61
C ARG A 57 9.77 -15.69 -27.80
N GLU A 58 9.05 -16.39 -26.94
CA GLU A 58 9.61 -17.57 -26.29
C GLU A 58 9.94 -18.59 -27.38
N PRO A 59 11.14 -19.21 -27.36
CA PRO A 59 11.44 -20.27 -28.29
C PRO A 59 10.40 -21.36 -28.06
N ALA A 60 9.57 -21.64 -29.07
CA ALA A 60 8.62 -22.73 -28.98
C ALA A 60 9.41 -23.97 -28.53
N CYS A 61 9.03 -24.56 -27.39
CA CYS A 61 9.60 -25.81 -26.86
C CYS A 61 9.28 -27.02 -27.75
N ASP A 62 9.08 -26.81 -29.04
CA ASP A 62 8.82 -27.84 -30.02
C ASP A 62 10.08 -27.98 -30.86
N THR A 63 10.77 -29.11 -30.65
CA THR A 63 11.57 -29.88 -31.60
C THR A 63 13.00 -30.17 -31.11
N ASN A 64 13.13 -31.38 -30.54
CA ASN A 64 14.27 -32.28 -30.57
C ASN A 64 15.66 -31.71 -30.24
N GLU A 65 16.14 -32.11 -29.07
CA GLU A 65 17.55 -32.09 -28.67
C GLU A 65 18.44 -32.77 -29.72
N GLN A 66 18.98 -32.00 -30.66
CA GLN A 66 20.26 -32.34 -31.28
C GLN A 66 21.36 -31.68 -30.47
N HIS A 67 21.82 -32.47 -29.50
CA HIS A 67 22.96 -32.23 -28.63
C HIS A 67 24.19 -31.87 -29.49
N ASN A 68 24.50 -30.58 -29.60
CA ASN A 68 25.79 -30.09 -30.10
C ASN A 68 26.66 -29.76 -28.88
N PRO A 69 27.71 -30.54 -28.57
CA PRO A 69 28.52 -30.36 -27.36
C PRO A 69 29.57 -29.23 -27.46
N ASN A 70 29.59 -28.42 -28.52
CA ASN A 70 30.66 -27.44 -28.76
C ASN A 70 30.14 -26.01 -29.02
N GLY A 71 30.41 -25.10 -28.08
CA GLY A 71 30.56 -23.65 -28.32
C GLY A 71 29.32 -22.86 -28.74
N ARG A 72 28.49 -22.47 -27.76
CA ARG A 72 27.29 -21.60 -27.87
C ARG A 72 27.36 -20.52 -28.97
N PRO A 73 26.57 -20.62 -30.06
CA PRO A 73 26.12 -19.46 -30.81
C PRO A 73 24.96 -18.78 -30.05
N VAL A 74 25.06 -17.47 -29.80
CA VAL A 74 23.96 -16.65 -29.29
C VAL A 74 22.89 -16.63 -30.38
N GLN A 75 21.81 -17.40 -30.21
CA GLN A 75 20.70 -17.36 -31.14
C GLN A 75 20.12 -15.93 -31.20
N PRO A 76 19.80 -15.39 -32.39
CA PRO A 76 19.17 -14.08 -32.50
C PRO A 76 17.83 -14.12 -31.76
N GLN A 77 17.65 -13.23 -30.78
CA GLN A 77 16.37 -13.08 -30.09
C GLN A 77 15.30 -12.68 -31.11
N GLU A 78 14.30 -13.54 -31.30
CA GLU A 78 13.15 -13.23 -32.15
C GLU A 78 12.18 -12.33 -31.37
N PHE A 79 11.87 -11.17 -31.94
CA PHE A 79 10.91 -10.23 -31.38
C PHE A 79 9.62 -10.24 -32.20
N GLU A 80 8.50 -10.49 -31.53
CA GLU A 80 7.17 -10.37 -32.11
C GLU A 80 6.69 -8.92 -31.96
N LYS A 81 6.58 -8.21 -33.10
CA LYS A 81 6.08 -6.82 -33.10
C LYS A 81 4.61 -6.81 -32.74
N LEU A 82 4.23 -5.94 -31.81
CA LEU A 82 2.84 -5.77 -31.42
C LEU A 82 2.10 -4.91 -32.46
N ASP A 83 0.87 -5.30 -32.78
CA ASP A 83 -0.02 -4.49 -33.63
C ASP A 83 -0.29 -3.10 -33.04
N LYS A 84 -0.33 -3.03 -31.71
CA LYS A 84 -0.59 -1.81 -30.94
C LYS A 84 0.45 -1.66 -29.83
N PRO A 85 1.24 -0.57 -29.80
CA PRO A 85 2.14 -0.29 -28.70
C PRO A 85 1.38 -0.16 -27.38
N ILE A 86 1.84 -0.83 -26.33
CA ILE A 86 1.20 -0.83 -25.01
C ILE A 86 1.89 0.22 -24.13
N PRO A 87 1.17 1.23 -23.60
CA PRO A 87 1.78 2.24 -22.73
C PRO A 87 2.33 1.62 -21.44
N VAL A 88 3.41 2.20 -20.94
CA VAL A 88 4.07 1.78 -19.71
C VAL A 88 4.07 2.92 -18.72
N HIS A 89 3.53 2.67 -17.54
CA HIS A 89 3.43 3.64 -16.46
C HIS A 89 4.40 3.30 -15.33
N ARG A 90 5.13 4.30 -14.85
CA ARG A 90 5.92 4.17 -13.63
C ARG A 90 4.99 4.32 -12.41
N SER A 91 4.74 3.23 -11.70
CA SER A 91 3.96 3.27 -10.47
C SER A 91 4.75 4.01 -9.38
N ARG A 92 4.15 5.03 -8.79
CA ARG A 92 4.72 5.75 -7.63
C ARG A 92 4.64 4.92 -6.34
N VAL A 93 3.68 4.00 -6.25
CA VAL A 93 3.46 3.15 -5.07
C VAL A 93 4.47 2.00 -5.03
N LEU A 94 4.69 1.33 -6.18
CA LEU A 94 5.64 0.21 -6.28
C LEU A 94 7.06 0.63 -6.68
N GLY A 95 7.24 1.85 -7.19
CA GLY A 95 8.53 2.35 -7.65
C GLY A 95 9.03 1.76 -8.97
N ARG A 96 8.23 0.90 -9.63
CA ARG A 96 8.58 0.18 -10.87
C ARG A 96 7.64 0.48 -12.03
N TYR A 97 8.08 0.13 -13.23
CA TYR A 97 7.28 0.23 -14.46
C TYR A 97 6.27 -0.92 -14.52
N LEU A 98 5.06 -0.60 -14.96
CA LEU A 98 3.94 -1.53 -15.19
C LEU A 98 3.33 -1.23 -16.54
N LEU A 99 2.79 -2.26 -17.20
CA LEU A 99 1.98 -2.08 -18.41
C LEU A 99 0.65 -1.41 -18.06
N GLU A 100 0.05 -0.74 -19.04
CA GLU A 100 -1.21 -0.01 -18.86
C GLU A 100 -2.33 -0.90 -18.32
N ASP A 101 -2.49 -2.11 -18.86
CA ASP A 101 -3.54 -3.04 -18.44
C ASP A 101 -3.36 -3.46 -16.97
N ASP A 102 -2.14 -3.84 -16.56
CA ASP A 102 -1.85 -4.19 -15.17
C ASP A 102 -2.03 -2.99 -14.23
N TYR A 103 -1.58 -1.81 -14.66
CA TYR A 103 -1.75 -0.57 -13.90
C TYR A 103 -3.24 -0.22 -13.67
N LYS A 104 -4.08 -0.39 -14.69
CA LYS A 104 -5.53 -0.15 -14.61
C LYS A 104 -6.23 -1.20 -13.75
N CYS A 105 -5.90 -2.48 -13.92
CA CYS A 105 -6.48 -3.58 -13.13
C CYS A 105 -6.22 -3.44 -11.63
N ARG A 106 -5.04 -2.91 -11.25
CA ARG A 106 -4.67 -2.66 -9.86
C ARG A 106 -5.29 -1.41 -9.25
N LYS A 107 -5.85 -0.50 -10.06
CA LYS A 107 -6.47 0.73 -9.59
C LYS A 107 -7.96 0.50 -9.34
N ARG A 108 -8.42 0.79 -8.12
CA ARG A 108 -9.83 0.67 -7.76
C ARG A 108 -10.28 1.90 -6.98
N THR A 109 -11.42 2.47 -7.37
CA THR A 109 -12.02 3.60 -6.65
C THR A 109 -13.26 3.13 -5.91
N THR A 110 -13.36 3.43 -4.62
CA THR A 110 -14.49 3.06 -3.78
C THR A 110 -14.80 4.11 -2.73
N HIS A 111 -16.00 4.08 -2.16
CA HIS A 111 -16.39 4.98 -1.09
C HIS A 111 -16.03 4.36 0.26
N ILE A 112 -15.23 5.05 1.08
CA ILE A 112 -14.88 4.65 2.45
C ILE A 112 -15.50 5.61 3.46
N ARG A 113 -15.71 5.14 4.69
CA ARG A 113 -16.07 6.03 5.80
C ARG A 113 -14.78 6.61 6.38
N ASN A 114 -14.69 7.93 6.37
CA ASN A 114 -13.62 8.64 7.04
C ASN A 114 -13.78 8.53 8.57
N ASP A 115 -12.79 8.97 9.35
CA ASP A 115 -12.82 8.95 10.82
C ASP A 115 -14.01 9.75 11.39
N GLN A 116 -14.54 10.69 10.61
CA GLN A 116 -15.75 11.47 10.92
C GLN A 116 -17.08 10.77 10.55
N GLY A 117 -17.02 9.53 10.03
CA GLY A 117 -18.18 8.76 9.57
C GLY A 117 -18.73 9.17 8.19
N LYS A 118 -18.19 10.24 7.57
CA LYS A 118 -18.60 10.68 6.23
C LYS A 118 -18.10 9.71 5.16
N ARG A 119 -18.94 9.40 4.17
CA ARG A 119 -18.56 8.63 2.99
C ARG A 119 -17.77 9.50 2.02
N VAL A 120 -16.55 9.06 1.70
CA VAL A 120 -15.54 9.77 0.92
C VAL A 120 -15.10 8.87 -0.22
N GLN A 121 -14.97 9.40 -1.44
CA GLN A 121 -14.42 8.67 -2.57
C GLN A 121 -12.90 8.57 -2.41
N ALA A 122 -12.39 7.35 -2.38
CA ALA A 122 -10.99 7.04 -2.15
C ALA A 122 -10.46 6.13 -3.25
N GLY A 123 -9.25 6.43 -3.75
CA GLY A 123 -8.58 5.59 -4.73
C GLY A 123 -7.55 4.66 -4.09
N PHE A 124 -7.68 3.38 -4.40
CA PHE A 124 -6.81 2.31 -3.92
C PHE A 124 -5.97 1.72 -5.05
N PHE A 125 -4.77 1.30 -4.70
CA PHE A 125 -3.84 0.58 -5.58
C PHE A 125 -3.48 -0.78 -4.98
N GLN A 126 -3.61 -1.84 -5.76
CA GLN A 126 -3.30 -3.19 -5.34
C GLN A 126 -1.79 -3.48 -5.41
N LEU A 127 -1.26 -4.06 -4.34
CA LEU A 127 0.14 -4.50 -4.27
C LEU A 127 0.33 -5.88 -4.92
N ASP A 128 1.58 -6.29 -5.07
CA ASP A 128 1.96 -7.52 -5.77
C ASP A 128 1.46 -8.80 -5.09
N ASN A 129 1.12 -8.74 -3.81
CA ASN A 129 0.58 -9.89 -3.09
C ASN A 129 -0.88 -10.20 -3.44
N GLY A 130 -1.54 -9.37 -4.26
CA GLY A 130 -2.94 -9.56 -4.67
C GLY A 130 -3.99 -9.34 -3.56
N VAL A 131 -3.58 -9.31 -2.30
CA VAL A 131 -4.49 -9.16 -1.15
C VAL A 131 -4.48 -7.74 -0.59
N ALA A 132 -3.31 -7.11 -0.54
CA ALA A 132 -3.13 -5.82 0.11
C ALA A 132 -3.34 -4.67 -0.87
N TRP A 133 -4.02 -3.64 -0.36
CA TRP A 133 -4.35 -2.42 -1.07
C TRP A 133 -3.78 -1.22 -0.33
N VAL A 134 -3.45 -0.18 -1.08
CA VAL A 134 -2.89 1.07 -0.57
C VAL A 134 -3.80 2.22 -1.00
N HIS A 135 -4.25 3.01 -0.03
CA HIS A 135 -4.96 4.27 -0.30
C HIS A 135 -3.94 5.33 -0.75
N CYS A 136 -3.97 5.71 -2.02
CA CYS A 136 -2.97 6.62 -2.61
C CYS A 136 -3.56 7.74 -3.47
N TRP A 137 -4.89 7.84 -3.60
CA TRP A 137 -5.54 8.98 -4.25
C TRP A 137 -6.65 9.53 -3.36
N ASP A 138 -6.72 10.85 -3.25
CA ASP A 138 -7.78 11.58 -2.57
C ASP A 138 -9.08 11.67 -3.42
N GLU A 139 -10.08 12.38 -2.89
CA GLU A 139 -11.36 12.67 -3.58
C GLU A 139 -11.18 13.40 -4.91
N ASN A 140 -10.11 14.18 -5.04
CA ASN A 140 -9.80 14.98 -6.22
C ASN A 140 -8.93 14.20 -7.23
N GLY A 141 -8.55 12.96 -6.92
CA GLY A 141 -7.61 12.17 -7.71
C GLY A 141 -6.15 12.62 -7.59
N ILE A 142 -5.82 13.48 -6.64
CA ILE A 142 -4.46 13.89 -6.30
C ILE A 142 -3.77 12.73 -5.58
N PHE A 143 -2.55 12.43 -6.03
CA PHE A 143 -1.75 11.39 -5.42
C PHE A 143 -1.27 11.79 -4.03
N ILE A 144 -1.60 10.98 -3.02
CA ILE A 144 -1.17 11.16 -1.64
C ILE A 144 0.17 10.43 -1.48
N PRO A 145 1.29 11.12 -1.19
CA PRO A 145 2.54 10.45 -0.85
C PRO A 145 2.40 9.74 0.50
N GLY A 146 3.03 8.57 0.63
CA GLY A 146 3.06 7.84 1.90
C GLY A 146 3.87 8.60 2.96
N ASP A 147 3.53 8.39 4.22
CA ASP A 147 4.31 8.93 5.35
C ASP A 147 5.70 8.29 5.42
N LYS A 148 6.55 8.77 6.34
CA LYS A 148 7.88 8.17 6.60
C LYS A 148 7.80 6.68 6.97
N SER A 149 6.67 6.24 7.52
CA SER A 149 6.36 4.84 7.84
C SER A 149 5.73 4.06 6.68
N GLY A 150 5.67 4.65 5.49
CA GLY A 150 4.94 4.11 4.35
C GLY A 150 3.43 4.33 4.44
N TYR A 151 2.73 3.81 3.44
CA TYR A 151 1.27 3.78 3.37
C TYR A 151 0.65 2.78 4.33
N LYS A 152 -0.49 3.13 4.92
CA LYS A 152 -1.34 2.17 5.64
C LYS A 152 -1.90 1.11 4.68
N LEU A 153 -1.87 -0.14 5.10
CA LEU A 153 -2.39 -1.27 4.33
C LEU A 153 -3.88 -1.47 4.57
N TRP A 154 -4.58 -1.82 3.50
CA TRP A 154 -6.00 -2.10 3.46
C TRP A 154 -6.23 -3.48 2.84
N CYS A 155 -7.32 -4.12 3.23
CA CYS A 155 -7.82 -5.34 2.61
C CYS A 155 -9.33 -5.20 2.39
N ILE A 156 -9.85 -5.98 1.44
CA ILE A 156 -11.30 -6.09 1.23
C ILE A 156 -11.81 -7.15 2.18
N ASP A 157 -12.74 -6.78 3.06
CA ASP A 157 -13.32 -7.73 3.99
C ASP A 157 -14.16 -8.77 3.24
N ALA A 158 -13.96 -10.06 3.54
CA ALA A 158 -14.63 -11.12 2.80
C ALA A 158 -16.15 -11.09 2.99
N ALA A 159 -16.60 -10.70 4.19
CA ALA A 159 -18.00 -10.66 4.59
C ALA A 159 -18.73 -9.40 4.07
N THR A 160 -18.20 -8.21 4.36
CA THR A 160 -18.88 -6.95 3.99
C THR A 160 -18.54 -6.46 2.59
N LYS A 161 -17.47 -6.99 1.97
CA LYS A 161 -16.86 -6.46 0.73
C LYS A 161 -16.44 -4.99 0.83
N GLU A 162 -16.37 -4.43 2.03
CA GLU A 162 -15.89 -3.08 2.28
C GLU A 162 -14.37 -3.09 2.53
N PHE A 163 -13.73 -1.97 2.20
CA PHE A 163 -12.33 -1.76 2.53
C PHE A 163 -12.18 -1.54 4.03
N ARG A 164 -11.31 -2.33 4.65
CA ARG A 164 -10.90 -2.16 6.05
C ARG A 164 -9.38 -2.15 6.16
N HIS A 165 -8.87 -1.57 7.24
CA HIS A 165 -7.45 -1.66 7.54
C HIS A 165 -7.02 -3.13 7.68
N MET A 166 -5.88 -3.44 7.07
CA MET A 166 -5.32 -4.78 7.09
C MET A 166 -4.84 -5.09 8.51
N ARG A 167 -5.38 -6.17 9.07
CA ARG A 167 -4.95 -6.68 10.38
C ARG A 167 -3.80 -7.64 10.16
N LYS A 168 -3.01 -7.86 11.22
CA LYS A 168 -1.87 -8.78 11.20
C LYS A 168 -2.22 -10.19 10.72
N GLY A 169 -3.44 -10.68 10.96
CA GLY A 169 -3.89 -11.99 10.50
C GLY A 169 -4.30 -12.08 9.02
N ASP A 170 -4.46 -10.95 8.33
CA ASP A 170 -4.86 -10.92 6.92
C ASP A 170 -3.66 -10.97 5.97
N ASP A 171 -2.45 -10.71 6.48
CA ASP A 171 -1.23 -10.75 5.67
C ASP A 171 -0.92 -12.21 5.30
N PRO A 172 -0.84 -12.56 4.00
CA PRO A 172 -0.52 -13.92 3.57
C PRO A 172 0.86 -14.39 4.07
N ASN A 173 1.79 -13.46 4.33
CA ASN A 173 3.11 -13.78 4.87
C ASN A 173 3.11 -13.92 6.41
N TYR A 174 1.99 -13.66 7.08
CA TYR A 174 1.93 -13.73 8.52
C TYR A 174 1.89 -15.18 9.01
N VAL A 175 3.05 -15.68 9.40
CA VAL A 175 3.15 -16.91 10.16
C VAL A 175 2.72 -16.62 11.60
N ARG A 176 1.55 -17.12 11.99
CA ARG A 176 1.08 -17.08 13.37
C ARG A 176 2.11 -17.80 14.24
N SER A 177 2.92 -17.04 14.99
CA SER A 177 3.89 -17.62 15.92
C SER A 177 3.17 -18.62 16.81
N ARG A 178 3.62 -19.88 16.78
CA ARG A 178 3.01 -20.97 17.55
C ARG A 178 2.88 -20.55 19.01
N ARG A 179 1.69 -20.77 19.56
CA ARG A 179 1.20 -20.32 20.88
C ARG A 179 1.87 -21.05 22.05
N ASN A 180 3.18 -21.33 21.96
CA ASN A 180 3.91 -22.13 22.96
C ASN A 180 4.62 -21.29 24.05
N SER A 181 4.48 -19.96 24.05
CA SER A 181 4.91 -19.14 25.19
C SER A 181 3.72 -18.77 26.07
N ARG A 182 3.52 -19.58 27.11
CA ARG A 182 2.97 -19.30 28.44
C ARG A 182 2.05 -18.07 28.57
N GLU A 183 0.80 -18.34 28.96
CA GLU A 183 -0.23 -17.40 29.43
C GLU A 183 0.32 -16.09 30.01
N ARG A 184 0.35 -15.04 29.19
CA ARG A 184 0.27 -13.66 29.68
C ARG A 184 -1.08 -13.13 29.24
N ALA A 185 -1.79 -12.55 30.21
CA ALA A 185 -3.16 -12.05 30.13
C ALA A 185 -3.45 -11.27 28.83
N PRO A 186 -4.70 -11.30 28.33
CA PRO A 186 -5.10 -10.60 27.12
C PRO A 186 -5.06 -9.08 27.34
N THR A 187 -3.90 -8.47 27.09
CA THR A 187 -3.84 -7.03 26.87
C THR A 187 -4.40 -6.76 25.47
N ASN A 188 -5.65 -6.33 25.42
CA ASN A 188 -6.44 -5.95 24.23
C ASN A 188 -5.86 -4.79 23.38
N ARG A 189 -4.55 -4.52 23.44
CA ARG A 189 -4.03 -3.17 23.13
C ARG A 189 -3.18 -3.01 21.87
N SER A 190 -3.20 -3.92 20.90
CA SER A 190 -2.48 -3.67 19.63
C SER A 190 -3.00 -4.54 18.50
N GLN A 191 -4.15 -4.15 17.92
CA GLN A 191 -4.48 -4.50 16.53
C GLN A 191 -3.83 -3.47 15.59
N ASP A 192 -2.52 -3.31 15.71
CA ASP A 192 -1.80 -2.27 14.98
C ASP A 192 -1.92 -2.53 13.47
N SER A 193 -2.51 -1.57 12.77
CA SER A 193 -2.64 -1.59 11.32
C SER A 193 -1.25 -1.61 10.69
N LEU A 194 -1.01 -2.58 9.80
CA LEU A 194 0.28 -2.68 9.13
C LEU A 194 0.46 -1.54 8.12
N SER A 195 1.68 -1.02 8.04
CA SER A 195 2.08 -0.03 7.05
C SER A 195 3.12 -0.63 6.09
N THR A 196 3.17 -0.15 4.85
CA THR A 196 4.09 -0.53 3.78
C THR A 196 5.52 -0.05 4.01
N ALA A 197 5.97 0.10 5.26
CA ALA A 197 7.38 0.33 5.52
C ALA A 197 8.17 -0.85 4.97
N PHE A 198 8.63 -0.72 3.72
CA PHE A 198 9.57 -1.63 3.11
C PHE A 198 10.80 -1.67 4.03
N PRO A 199 11.25 -2.85 4.49
CA PRO A 199 12.61 -2.98 4.97
C PRO A 199 13.50 -2.68 3.76
N SER A 200 13.96 -1.45 3.66
CA SER A 200 14.90 -1.03 2.62
C SER A 200 16.26 -1.61 3.00
N GLY A 201 16.53 -2.82 2.52
CA GLY A 201 17.81 -3.50 2.72
C GLY A 201 17.91 -4.74 1.82
N PRO A 202 18.72 -4.70 0.74
CA PRO A 202 19.03 -5.90 -0.03
C PRO A 202 20.09 -6.71 0.76
N GLY A 203 19.81 -7.98 1.06
CA GLY A 203 20.84 -8.94 1.47
C GLY A 203 20.88 -9.36 2.94
N SER A 204 19.76 -9.78 3.54
CA SER A 204 19.82 -10.60 4.76
C SER A 204 19.32 -12.02 4.49
N MET A 205 20.09 -12.77 3.70
CA MET A 205 20.14 -14.22 3.89
C MET A 205 20.85 -14.47 5.21
N ARG A 206 20.09 -14.73 6.28
CA ARG A 206 20.64 -15.33 7.50
C ARG A 206 20.15 -16.77 7.58
N GLU A 207 20.83 -17.59 6.81
CA GLU A 207 21.06 -19.00 7.12
C GLU A 207 21.87 -19.05 8.43
N GLY A 208 21.43 -19.85 9.40
CA GLY A 208 22.04 -19.84 10.73
C GLY A 208 21.28 -20.65 11.78
N THR A 209 21.17 -21.94 11.50
CA THR A 209 21.28 -23.06 12.45
C THR A 209 21.09 -22.81 13.95
N SER A 210 20.09 -23.50 14.49
CA SER A 210 20.01 -23.99 15.86
C SER A 210 21.26 -24.78 16.29
N THR A 211 21.82 -24.50 17.48
CA THR A 211 22.17 -25.48 18.55
C THR A 211 22.86 -24.80 19.74
N ALA A 212 22.80 -25.49 20.89
CA ALA A 212 23.10 -25.05 22.25
C ALA A 212 24.59 -24.80 22.55
N ALA A 213 24.89 -24.08 23.63
CA ALA A 213 25.56 -24.65 24.82
C ALA A 213 26.00 -23.56 25.82
N SER A 214 25.66 -23.81 27.08
CA SER A 214 26.20 -23.18 28.28
C SER A 214 27.70 -23.45 28.41
N SER A 215 28.52 -22.48 28.83
CA SER A 215 29.57 -22.77 29.81
C SER A 215 30.01 -21.53 30.58
N VAL A 216 30.09 -21.73 31.88
CA VAL A 216 30.67 -20.87 32.90
C VAL A 216 32.16 -21.19 33.00
N ARG A 217 33.03 -20.19 32.97
CA ARG A 217 34.33 -20.22 33.67
C ARG A 217 34.91 -18.81 33.79
N GLY A 218 35.21 -18.41 35.02
CA GLY A 218 35.73 -17.09 35.36
C GLY A 218 37.24 -17.05 35.61
N MET A 219 37.63 -15.95 36.28
CA MET A 219 38.94 -15.60 36.86
C MET A 219 39.92 -15.00 35.83
N MET A 220 40.59 -13.84 35.98
CA MET A 220 40.94 -12.97 37.13
C MET A 220 41.12 -11.48 36.70
N SER A 221 40.89 -10.54 37.62
CA SER A 221 41.36 -9.13 37.62
C SER A 221 42.84 -9.05 38.12
N PRO A 222 43.52 -7.89 38.37
CA PRO A 222 43.20 -6.45 38.19
C PRO A 222 44.33 -5.67 37.46
N THR A 223 44.25 -4.39 37.04
CA THR A 223 44.49 -3.18 37.86
C THR A 223 44.70 -2.00 36.89
N SER A 224 44.10 -0.84 37.19
CA SER A 224 44.59 0.55 37.00
C SER A 224 43.52 1.51 36.44
N THR A 225 42.99 2.34 37.33
CA THR A 225 42.35 3.67 37.10
C THR A 225 43.46 4.75 36.96
N PRO A 226 43.22 6.08 36.73
CA PRO A 226 41.97 6.86 36.78
C PRO A 226 41.77 8.06 35.79
N SER A 227 40.57 8.67 35.89
CA SER A 227 40.15 10.04 35.50
C SER A 227 39.89 10.31 34.01
N SER A 228 38.78 10.93 33.57
CA SER A 228 38.18 12.18 34.06
C SER A 228 36.65 12.28 33.87
N ARG A 229 36.04 13.01 34.81
CA ARG A 229 34.68 13.57 34.92
C ARG A 229 34.02 14.03 33.61
N VAL A 230 32.70 13.81 33.48
CA VAL A 230 31.66 14.87 33.41
C VAL A 230 30.33 14.32 33.97
N GLN A 231 29.83 14.99 35.01
CA GLN A 231 28.48 14.87 35.53
C GLN A 231 27.58 15.90 34.82
N SER A 232 26.42 15.48 34.31
CA SER A 232 25.28 16.38 34.17
C SER A 232 23.98 15.63 34.43
N ARG A 233 23.50 15.74 35.67
CA ARG A 233 22.11 15.47 36.06
C ARG A 233 21.30 16.76 35.87
N ARG A 234 20.14 16.67 35.20
CA ARG A 234 18.94 17.51 35.40
C ARG A 234 17.73 16.64 35.02
N SER A 235 17.10 15.98 35.99
CA SER A 235 15.97 16.46 36.82
C SER A 235 14.62 16.22 36.15
N SER A 236 14.11 15.00 36.28
CA SER A 236 12.72 14.64 35.97
C SER A 236 11.77 15.26 37.01
N PRO A 237 10.61 15.82 36.61
CA PRO A 237 9.63 16.35 37.56
C PRO A 237 8.99 15.22 38.37
N LYS A 238 9.06 15.34 39.70
CA LYS A 238 8.34 14.49 40.65
C LYS A 238 6.84 14.63 40.42
N ARG A 239 6.18 13.56 39.94
CA ARG A 239 4.72 13.39 40.07
C ARG A 239 4.42 12.84 41.46
N ASN A 240 4.18 13.75 42.41
CA ASN A 240 3.50 13.42 43.65
C ASN A 240 2.02 13.29 43.32
N ASN A 241 1.49 12.07 43.32
CA ASN A 241 0.10 11.66 43.56
C ASN A 241 -0.04 10.17 43.24
N SER A 242 0.80 9.33 43.85
CA SER A 242 0.59 7.89 43.85
C SER A 242 -0.53 7.60 44.85
N ILE A 243 -1.74 7.45 44.35
CA ILE A 243 -2.82 6.77 45.07
C ILE A 243 -2.27 5.39 45.48
N PRO A 244 -2.32 5.00 46.76
CA PRO A 244 -1.83 3.70 47.22
C PRO A 244 -2.42 2.59 46.33
N LEU A 245 -1.57 1.68 45.84
CA LEU A 245 -1.92 0.64 44.86
C LEU A 245 -3.15 -0.20 45.26
N GLU A 246 -3.46 -0.28 46.55
CA GLU A 246 -4.66 -0.96 47.05
C GLU A 246 -5.94 -0.14 46.87
N GLU A 247 -5.88 1.18 47.05
CA GLU A 247 -7.04 2.06 46.82
C GLU A 247 -7.41 2.12 45.34
N ALA A 248 -6.41 2.12 44.44
CA ALA A 248 -6.63 2.06 43.00
C ALA A 248 -7.28 0.73 42.55
N LYS A 249 -6.92 -0.41 43.19
CA LYS A 249 -7.56 -1.72 42.91
C LYS A 249 -9.01 -1.74 43.37
N VAL A 250 -9.30 -1.17 44.54
CA VAL A 250 -10.68 -1.08 45.06
C VAL A 250 -11.53 -0.17 44.18
N ALA A 251 -11.00 0.97 43.74
CA ALA A 251 -11.69 1.86 42.82
C ALA A 251 -12.02 1.18 41.47
N LEU A 252 -11.08 0.41 40.91
CA LEU A 252 -11.29 -0.34 39.67
C LEU A 252 -12.38 -1.40 39.80
N ARG A 253 -12.42 -2.13 40.93
CA ARG A 253 -13.48 -3.11 41.20
C ARG A 253 -14.85 -2.44 41.36
N ARG A 254 -14.92 -1.27 41.99
CA ARG A 254 -16.16 -0.50 42.13
C ARG A 254 -16.69 -0.04 40.78
N MET A 255 -15.81 0.50 39.93
CA MET A 255 -16.18 0.97 38.60
C MET A 255 -16.65 -0.17 37.69
N ALA A 256 -16.03 -1.35 37.79
CA ALA A 256 -16.47 -2.53 37.06
C ALA A 256 -17.88 -2.99 37.50
N LYS A 257 -18.14 -3.00 38.81
CA LYS A 257 -19.45 -3.36 39.37
C LYS A 257 -20.55 -2.37 38.95
N GLU A 258 -20.26 -1.07 39.00
CA GLU A 258 -21.20 -0.02 38.57
C GLU A 258 -21.55 -0.17 37.07
N HIS A 259 -20.60 -0.58 36.24
CA HIS A 259 -20.84 -0.80 34.81
C HIS A 259 -21.71 -2.05 34.56
N GLU A 260 -21.49 -3.14 35.32
CA GLU A 260 -22.33 -4.34 35.27
C GLU A 260 -23.77 -4.04 35.73
N ASP A 261 -23.93 -3.31 36.83
CA ASP A 261 -25.24 -2.90 37.36
C ASP A 261 -25.98 -1.99 36.37
N ALA A 262 -25.27 -1.08 35.69
CA ALA A 262 -25.85 -0.21 34.65
C ALA A 262 -26.33 -1.00 33.42
N ILE A 263 -25.56 -2.01 32.98
CA ILE A 263 -25.97 -2.90 31.89
C ILE A 263 -27.20 -3.72 32.29
N ALA A 264 -27.22 -4.27 33.52
CA ALA A 264 -28.34 -5.05 34.03
C ALA A 264 -29.61 -4.19 34.14
N ALA A 265 -29.51 -2.96 34.63
CA ALA A 265 -30.63 -2.02 34.69
C ALA A 265 -31.17 -1.65 33.31
N ALA A 266 -30.29 -1.40 32.33
CA ALA A 266 -30.68 -1.12 30.95
C ALA A 266 -31.38 -2.33 30.28
N ALA A 267 -30.94 -3.55 30.57
CA ALA A 267 -31.58 -4.77 30.11
C ALA A 267 -32.98 -4.96 30.74
N ALA A 268 -33.13 -4.69 32.05
CA ALA A 268 -34.42 -4.77 32.74
C ALA A 268 -35.44 -3.74 32.22
N ALA A 269 -34.99 -2.53 31.86
CA ALA A 269 -35.85 -1.50 31.28
C ALA A 269 -36.42 -1.89 29.90
N ARG A 270 -35.63 -2.59 29.07
CA ARG A 270 -36.06 -3.06 27.74
C ARG A 270 -37.18 -4.11 27.79
N ASN A 271 -37.23 -4.93 28.84
CA ASN A 271 -38.25 -5.96 28.98
C ASN A 271 -39.62 -5.41 29.45
N ARG A 272 -39.69 -4.17 29.94
CA ARG A 272 -40.95 -3.54 30.37
C ARG A 272 -41.72 -2.85 29.25
N THR A 273 -41.10 -2.52 28.12
CA THR A 273 -41.73 -1.73 27.06
C THR A 273 -42.36 -2.58 25.95
N THR A 274 -42.31 -3.92 26.03
CA THR A 274 -42.79 -4.82 24.97
C THR A 274 -44.13 -5.51 25.27
N SER A 275 -44.85 -5.14 26.34
CA SER A 275 -46.12 -5.80 26.72
C SER A 275 -47.38 -4.92 26.62
N SER A 276 -47.35 -3.85 25.83
CA SER A 276 -48.52 -2.97 25.66
C SER A 276 -48.52 -2.36 24.26
N ASP A 277 -48.87 -3.13 23.24
CA ASP A 277 -49.38 -2.57 22.00
C ASP A 277 -50.32 -3.57 21.30
N THR A 278 -51.55 -3.60 21.81
CA THR A 278 -52.69 -4.27 21.17
C THR A 278 -53.27 -3.28 20.15
N VAL A 279 -52.89 -3.42 18.89
CA VAL A 279 -53.42 -2.60 17.77
C VAL A 279 -54.75 -3.20 17.30
N PRO A 280 -55.87 -2.44 17.28
CA PRO A 280 -57.12 -2.91 16.69
C PRO A 280 -57.08 -2.81 15.16
N THR A 281 -57.40 -3.92 14.51
CA THR A 281 -57.57 -4.08 13.06
C THR A 281 -58.79 -3.28 12.60
N VAL A 282 -58.59 -2.24 11.79
CA VAL A 282 -59.67 -1.50 11.12
C VAL A 282 -59.79 -1.97 9.68
N GLU A 283 -60.84 -2.75 9.39
CA GLU A 283 -61.30 -3.02 8.03
C GLU A 283 -61.83 -1.73 7.39
N ARG A 284 -61.34 -1.40 6.18
CA ARG A 284 -61.95 -0.40 5.31
C ARG A 284 -62.16 -1.00 3.93
N GLY A 285 -63.37 -1.48 3.70
CA GLY A 285 -63.89 -1.69 2.35
C GLY A 285 -64.18 -0.35 1.67
N ARG A 286 -63.98 -0.30 0.34
CA ARG A 286 -64.78 0.56 -0.54
C ARG A 286 -64.76 0.07 -1.99
N LEU A 287 -65.95 -0.32 -2.44
CA LEU A 287 -66.42 -0.33 -3.83
C LEU A 287 -66.30 1.07 -4.45
N MET A 288 -66.09 1.14 -5.78
CA MET A 288 -66.68 2.09 -6.76
C MET A 288 -66.19 1.63 -8.17
N SER A 289 -67.05 1.01 -8.98
CA SER A 289 -67.99 1.60 -9.96
C SER A 289 -67.40 1.65 -11.37
N ARG A 290 -67.96 0.79 -12.25
CA ARG A 290 -67.86 0.87 -13.72
C ARG A 290 -68.51 2.18 -14.21
N VAL A 291 -67.89 2.83 -15.19
CA VAL A 291 -68.59 3.70 -16.14
C VAL A 291 -68.08 3.34 -17.54
N ALA A 292 -69.04 3.04 -18.43
CA ALA A 292 -68.84 2.81 -19.85
C ALA A 292 -68.98 4.14 -20.60
N SER A 293 -68.20 4.32 -21.66
CA SER A 293 -68.51 5.02 -22.91
C SER A 293 -67.46 4.63 -23.94
#